data_AF-A0A3N5SFL8-F1
#
_entry.id   AF-A0A3N5SFL8-F1
#
_cell.length_a   1.000
_cell.length_b   1.000
_cell.length_c   1.000
_cell.angle_alpha   90.00
_cell.angle_beta   90.00
_cell.angle_gamma   90.00
#
_symmetry.space_group_name_H-M   'P 1'
#
loop_
_entity.id
_entity.type
_entity.pdbx_description
1 polymer ?
#
loop_
_entity_poly.entity_id
_entity_poly.type
_entity_poly.pdbx_seq_one_letter_code
_entity_poly.pdbx_strand_id
1 'polypeptide(L)'
;VREKPIRVYSPSDAIASGIGMVHQHFMLIPVFTVTENVMLGEESTHAGGFLDRKKASGHIRSISQQYNLAVDPESYVKDLPVGVQQRVEIIKLLYRNADILIFDEPTAVLTPQEADELFDIMRSLAKQGKAIIFITHKLREVLDVADKITVIRRGRVIGTVAPDEADQNLLASMMVGRAVQLELERAEANPGEPVLQVNNLVIADETRQITVDDVSFNVLKGEVLGIAGVQGNGQTELVEAVTGLRTPVSGKISLLGNDITHASPRQVTDLGSAHIPEDRQRDGLVLLFPVADNLVLNMYHHPPFSNGVVMDEKAILENAVREIKNFDVRTPGPTTAVGSLSGGNQQKVIVARELSRPIKFLVASQPTRGLDVGSIEYIHSQILKRRDSGVAVLLVSTELDEILQLSDRIAVMYRGKIVAVVPSQEATKEFIGLLMAGVSEVQARANTGGKNQILGDGHAANVEGELR
;
A
#
# COMPACT_ATOMS: atom_id res chain seq x y z
N VAL A 1 -24.25 -23.80 -7.57
CA VAL A 1 -24.80 -22.53 -8.12
C VAL A 1 -26.29 -22.73 -8.38
N ARG A 2 -27.16 -21.81 -7.92
CA ARG A 2 -28.63 -21.94 -8.02
C ARG A 2 -29.14 -23.31 -7.50
N GLU A 3 -28.71 -23.66 -6.29
CA GLU A 3 -29.04 -24.92 -5.59
C GLU A 3 -28.59 -26.23 -6.27
N LYS A 4 -27.81 -26.15 -7.35
CA LYS A 4 -27.24 -27.32 -8.02
C LYS A 4 -25.76 -27.49 -7.68
N PRO A 5 -25.32 -28.71 -7.30
CA PRO A 5 -23.90 -29.01 -7.18
C PRO A 5 -23.25 -28.91 -8.57
N ILE A 6 -22.09 -28.26 -8.64
CA ILE A 6 -21.27 -28.19 -9.85
C ILE A 6 -19.91 -28.81 -9.57
N ARG A 7 -19.31 -29.43 -10.58
CA ARG A 7 -17.90 -29.83 -10.54
C ARG A 7 -17.14 -28.92 -11.48
N VAL A 8 -16.12 -28.25 -10.95
CA VAL A 8 -15.29 -27.29 -11.68
C VAL A 8 -13.92 -27.93 -11.87
N TYR A 9 -13.49 -28.11 -13.12
CA TYR A 9 -12.19 -28.66 -13.47
C TYR A 9 -11.27 -27.61 -14.13
N SER A 10 -11.86 -26.53 -14.62
CA SER A 10 -11.17 -25.41 -15.25
C SER A 10 -11.83 -24.06 -14.93
N PRO A 11 -11.12 -22.92 -15.11
CA PRO A 11 -11.72 -21.60 -14.99
C PRO A 11 -12.92 -21.37 -15.93
N SER A 12 -12.90 -21.98 -17.12
CA SER A 12 -14.02 -21.89 -18.07
C SER A 12 -15.30 -22.52 -17.53
N ASP A 13 -15.20 -23.61 -16.75
CA ASP A 13 -16.37 -24.24 -16.11
C ASP A 13 -17.00 -23.31 -15.07
N ALA A 14 -16.17 -22.55 -14.35
CA ALA A 14 -16.63 -21.58 -13.36
C ALA A 14 -17.34 -20.40 -14.04
N ILE A 15 -16.77 -19.86 -15.11
CA ILE A 15 -17.37 -18.78 -15.91
C ILE A 15 -18.71 -19.24 -16.50
N ALA A 16 -18.76 -20.42 -17.11
CA ALA A 16 -20.00 -21.00 -17.66
C ALA A 16 -21.05 -21.26 -16.57
N SER A 17 -20.62 -21.45 -15.32
CA SER A 17 -21.48 -21.57 -14.16
C SER A 17 -21.87 -20.22 -13.53
N GLY A 18 -21.52 -19.09 -14.16
CA GLY A 18 -21.85 -17.75 -13.67
C GLY A 18 -20.98 -17.29 -12.49
N ILE A 19 -19.75 -17.79 -12.37
CA ILE A 19 -18.78 -17.35 -11.37
C ILE A 19 -17.73 -16.46 -12.05
N GLY A 20 -17.63 -15.21 -11.60
CA GLY A 20 -16.66 -14.23 -12.09
C GLY A 20 -15.69 -13.82 -10.98
N MET A 21 -14.45 -13.48 -11.34
CA MET A 21 -13.44 -13.01 -10.39
C MET A 21 -12.76 -11.74 -10.90
N VAL A 22 -12.67 -10.73 -10.03
CA VAL A 22 -11.78 -9.59 -10.18
C VAL A 22 -10.49 -9.90 -9.41
N HIS A 23 -9.36 -9.86 -10.12
CA HIS A 23 -8.05 -10.17 -9.57
C HIS A 23 -7.39 -8.94 -8.93
N GLN A 24 -6.45 -9.18 -8.02
CA GLN A 24 -5.64 -8.14 -7.38
C GLN A 24 -4.86 -7.27 -8.40
N HIS A 25 -4.43 -7.86 -9.51
CA HIS A 25 -3.86 -7.13 -10.65
C HIS A 25 -4.85 -7.09 -11.80
N PHE A 26 -4.99 -5.92 -12.44
CA PHE A 26 -5.89 -5.74 -13.58
C PHE A 26 -5.54 -6.68 -14.73
N MET A 27 -6.55 -7.37 -15.25
CA MET A 27 -6.43 -8.24 -16.41
C MET A 27 -6.92 -7.49 -17.66
N LEU A 28 -6.44 -6.26 -17.82
CA LEU A 28 -6.76 -5.37 -18.93
C LEU A 28 -5.52 -5.12 -19.80
N ILE A 29 -5.71 -5.17 -21.12
CA ILE A 29 -4.72 -4.83 -22.12
C ILE A 29 -4.74 -3.30 -22.30
N PRO A 30 -3.66 -2.56 -21.94
CA PRO A 30 -3.69 -1.10 -21.90
C PRO A 30 -3.94 -0.44 -23.27
N VAL A 31 -3.46 -1.05 -24.35
CA VAL A 31 -3.58 -0.55 -25.72
C VAL A 31 -4.92 -0.84 -26.38
N PHE A 32 -5.80 -1.58 -25.70
CA PHE A 32 -7.14 -1.90 -26.17
C PHE A 32 -8.15 -0.91 -25.57
N THR A 33 -9.24 -0.69 -26.32
CA THR A 33 -10.43 -0.02 -25.83
C THR A 33 -11.11 -0.86 -24.74
N VAL A 34 -12.00 -0.24 -23.97
CA VAL A 34 -12.88 -0.95 -23.03
C VAL A 34 -13.66 -2.05 -23.75
N THR A 35 -14.23 -1.77 -24.92
CA THR A 35 -14.99 -2.76 -25.70
C THR A 35 -14.16 -3.97 -26.05
N GLU A 36 -12.95 -3.76 -26.56
CA GLU A 36 -12.03 -4.84 -26.94
C GLU A 36 -11.61 -5.68 -25.72
N ASN A 37 -11.34 -5.05 -24.57
CA ASN A 37 -11.02 -5.75 -23.34
C ASN A 37 -12.19 -6.59 -22.80
N VAL A 38 -13.41 -6.03 -22.84
CA VAL A 38 -14.59 -6.67 -22.28
C VAL A 38 -15.04 -7.86 -23.13
N MET A 39 -15.07 -7.71 -24.45
CA MET A 39 -15.52 -8.76 -25.36
C MET A 39 -14.49 -9.89 -25.56
N LEU A 40 -13.27 -9.73 -25.06
CA LEU A 40 -12.21 -10.72 -25.20
C LEU A 40 -12.59 -12.02 -24.47
N GLY A 41 -12.64 -13.12 -25.22
CA GLY A 41 -13.09 -14.43 -24.73
C GLY A 41 -14.62 -14.63 -24.70
N GLU A 42 -15.39 -13.63 -25.13
CA GLU A 42 -16.83 -13.75 -25.40
C GLU A 42 -17.19 -12.86 -26.62
N GLU A 43 -16.61 -13.20 -27.77
CA GLU A 43 -16.66 -12.36 -28.95
C GLU A 43 -18.06 -12.33 -29.58
N SER A 44 -18.67 -11.15 -29.59
CA SER A 44 -19.81 -10.89 -30.49
C SER A 44 -19.29 -10.86 -31.93
N THR A 45 -19.85 -11.68 -32.82
CA THR A 45 -19.45 -11.74 -34.23
C THR A 45 -20.63 -11.55 -35.17
N HIS A 46 -20.38 -10.91 -36.30
CA HIS A 46 -21.28 -10.90 -37.46
C HIS A 46 -21.24 -12.26 -38.19
N ALA A 47 -22.20 -12.48 -39.09
CA ALA A 47 -22.15 -13.59 -40.02
C ALA A 47 -20.83 -13.53 -40.83
N GLY A 48 -20.02 -14.59 -40.73
CA GLY A 48 -18.67 -14.64 -41.33
C GLY A 48 -17.50 -14.49 -40.35
N GLY A 49 -17.75 -14.36 -39.04
CA GLY A 49 -16.71 -14.42 -38.00
C GLY A 49 -15.98 -13.09 -37.71
N PHE A 50 -16.41 -11.99 -38.32
CA PHE A 50 -15.89 -10.65 -38.00
C PHE A 50 -16.46 -10.13 -36.68
N LEU A 51 -15.64 -9.45 -35.88
CA LEU A 51 -16.03 -8.90 -34.58
C LEU A 51 -17.10 -7.80 -34.74
N ASP A 52 -18.24 -7.97 -34.07
CA ASP A 52 -19.30 -6.98 -33.94
C ASP A 52 -19.07 -6.12 -32.69
N ARG A 53 -18.15 -5.16 -32.83
CA ARG A 53 -17.79 -4.24 -31.75
C ARG A 53 -18.94 -3.32 -31.35
N LYS A 54 -19.83 -2.98 -32.30
CA LYS A 54 -20.98 -2.09 -32.03
C LYS A 54 -22.01 -2.77 -31.13
N LYS A 55 -22.27 -4.07 -31.34
CA LYS A 55 -23.14 -4.84 -30.47
C LYS A 55 -22.53 -4.98 -29.07
N ALA A 56 -21.23 -5.29 -29.00
CA ALA A 56 -20.53 -5.38 -27.72
C ALA A 56 -20.56 -4.04 -26.96
N SER A 57 -20.23 -2.92 -27.61
CA SER A 57 -20.24 -1.60 -26.98
C SER A 57 -21.65 -1.17 -26.54
N GLY A 58 -22.69 -1.51 -27.31
CA GLY A 58 -24.09 -1.33 -26.92
C GLY A 58 -24.46 -2.10 -25.65
N HIS A 59 -24.06 -3.36 -25.55
CA HIS A 59 -24.29 -4.19 -24.36
C HIS A 59 -23.52 -3.67 -23.13
N ILE A 60 -22.28 -3.19 -23.33
CA ILE A 60 -21.49 -2.55 -22.28
C ILE A 60 -22.19 -1.29 -21.75
N ARG A 61 -22.75 -0.45 -22.64
CA ARG A 61 -23.51 0.74 -22.22
C ARG A 61 -24.73 0.36 -21.39
N SER A 62 -25.49 -0.68 -21.78
CA SER A 62 -26.64 -1.11 -20.99
C SER A 62 -26.25 -1.62 -19.60
N ILE A 63 -25.16 -2.39 -19.48
CA ILE A 63 -24.64 -2.85 -18.18
C ILE A 63 -24.19 -1.64 -17.36
N SER A 64 -23.43 -0.74 -17.96
CA SER A 64 -22.91 0.46 -17.27
C SER A 64 -24.03 1.33 -16.72
N GLN A 65 -25.15 1.48 -17.45
CA GLN A 65 -26.35 2.20 -17.01
C GLN A 65 -27.11 1.45 -15.91
N GLN A 66 -27.32 0.14 -16.08
CA GLN A 66 -28.06 -0.68 -15.12
C GLN A 66 -27.39 -0.72 -13.74
N TYR A 67 -26.05 -0.78 -13.72
CA TYR A 67 -25.26 -0.94 -12.50
C TYR A 67 -24.52 0.34 -12.08
N ASN A 68 -24.77 1.46 -12.76
CA ASN A 68 -24.17 2.77 -12.48
C ASN A 68 -22.63 2.77 -12.45
N LEU A 69 -21.99 2.15 -13.44
CA LEU A 69 -20.52 2.01 -13.51
C LEU A 69 -19.85 3.18 -14.25
N ALA A 70 -20.59 3.96 -15.04
CA ALA A 70 -20.11 5.15 -15.76
C ALA A 70 -18.79 4.94 -16.52
N VAL A 71 -18.76 3.96 -17.43
CA VAL A 71 -17.59 3.63 -18.26
C VAL A 71 -17.91 3.88 -19.73
N ASP A 72 -17.01 4.55 -20.45
CA ASP A 72 -17.12 4.73 -21.90
C ASP A 72 -16.49 3.56 -22.67
N PRO A 73 -17.26 2.81 -23.48
CA PRO A 73 -16.74 1.64 -24.21
C PRO A 73 -15.64 1.93 -25.23
N GLU A 74 -15.53 3.17 -25.71
CA GLU A 74 -14.62 3.57 -26.78
C GLU A 74 -13.27 4.10 -26.26
N SER A 75 -13.16 4.32 -24.95
CA SER A 75 -11.93 4.80 -24.32
C SER A 75 -10.85 3.72 -24.26
N TYR A 76 -9.59 4.10 -24.47
CA TYR A 76 -8.44 3.21 -24.28
C TYR A 76 -8.15 3.02 -22.79
N VAL A 77 -7.87 1.77 -22.38
CA VAL A 77 -7.64 1.44 -20.97
C VAL A 77 -6.46 2.22 -20.37
N LYS A 78 -5.36 2.38 -21.12
CA LYS A 78 -4.18 3.14 -20.65
C LYS A 78 -4.47 4.60 -20.26
N ASP A 79 -5.55 5.17 -20.80
CA ASP A 79 -5.93 6.57 -20.57
C ASP A 79 -6.98 6.69 -19.44
N LEU A 80 -7.47 5.57 -18.91
CA LEU A 80 -8.46 5.53 -17.84
C LEU A 80 -7.80 5.68 -16.46
N PRO A 81 -8.41 6.46 -15.54
CA PRO A 81 -8.06 6.42 -14.13
C PRO A 81 -8.22 5.01 -13.54
N VAL A 82 -7.42 4.69 -12.52
CA VAL A 82 -7.38 3.36 -11.89
C VAL A 82 -8.75 2.93 -11.37
N GLY A 83 -9.48 3.82 -10.67
CA GLY A 83 -10.86 3.54 -10.25
C GLY A 83 -11.80 3.19 -11.41
N VAL A 84 -11.62 3.78 -12.59
CA VAL A 84 -12.42 3.45 -13.79
C VAL A 84 -12.00 2.10 -14.38
N GLN A 85 -10.71 1.77 -14.38
CA GLN A 85 -10.22 0.44 -14.77
C GLN A 85 -10.82 -0.66 -13.90
N GLN A 86 -10.97 -0.43 -12.59
CA GLN A 86 -11.67 -1.34 -11.68
C GLN A 86 -13.12 -1.58 -12.11
N ARG A 87 -13.83 -0.52 -12.51
CA ARG A 87 -15.21 -0.64 -13.03
C ARG A 87 -15.26 -1.42 -14.35
N VAL A 88 -14.25 -1.32 -15.21
CA VAL A 88 -14.13 -2.15 -16.43
C VAL A 88 -14.00 -3.63 -16.08
N GLU A 89 -13.23 -4.01 -15.06
CA GLU A 89 -13.15 -5.40 -14.58
C GLU A 89 -14.50 -5.91 -14.08
N ILE A 90 -15.28 -5.07 -13.38
CA ILE A 90 -16.64 -5.44 -12.98
C ILE A 90 -17.54 -5.65 -14.21
N ILE A 91 -17.47 -4.77 -15.20
CA ILE A 91 -18.22 -4.91 -16.46
C ILE A 91 -17.89 -6.23 -17.16
N LYS A 92 -16.62 -6.65 -17.20
CA LYS A 92 -16.21 -7.94 -17.78
C LYS A 92 -16.98 -9.12 -17.17
N LEU A 93 -17.15 -9.13 -15.85
CA LEU A 93 -17.89 -10.19 -15.17
C LEU A 93 -19.39 -10.15 -15.50
N LEU A 94 -19.96 -8.95 -15.53
CA LEU A 94 -21.38 -8.75 -15.81
C LEU A 94 -21.73 -9.03 -17.27
N TYR A 95 -20.83 -8.72 -18.20
CA TYR A 95 -20.98 -9.04 -19.62
C TYR A 95 -21.11 -10.55 -19.84
N ARG A 96 -20.39 -11.34 -19.05
CA ARG A 96 -20.45 -12.81 -18.99
C ARG A 96 -21.61 -13.36 -18.14
N ASN A 97 -22.55 -12.52 -17.73
CA ASN A 97 -23.70 -12.87 -16.91
C ASN A 97 -23.33 -13.54 -15.56
N ALA A 98 -22.21 -13.15 -14.95
CA ALA A 98 -21.82 -13.70 -13.65
C ALA A 98 -22.86 -13.37 -12.56
N ASP A 99 -23.23 -14.36 -11.76
CA ASP A 99 -24.13 -14.25 -10.60
C ASP A 99 -23.37 -14.27 -9.27
N ILE A 100 -22.19 -14.91 -9.24
CA ILE A 100 -21.29 -14.94 -8.10
C ILE A 100 -20.03 -14.17 -8.49
N LEU A 101 -19.74 -13.09 -7.77
CA LEU A 101 -18.62 -12.19 -8.02
C LEU A 101 -17.60 -12.35 -6.89
N ILE A 102 -16.37 -12.70 -7.23
CA ILE A 102 -15.25 -12.78 -6.29
C ILE A 102 -14.38 -11.56 -6.52
N PHE A 103 -14.13 -10.79 -5.47
CA PHE A 103 -13.22 -9.64 -5.51
C PHE A 103 -12.02 -9.95 -4.61
N ASP A 104 -10.83 -9.99 -5.21
CA ASP A 104 -9.58 -10.29 -4.52
C ASP A 104 -8.75 -9.02 -4.33
N GLU A 105 -8.76 -8.46 -3.11
CA GLU A 105 -8.13 -7.19 -2.72
C GLU A 105 -8.34 -6.03 -3.73
N PRO A 106 -9.59 -5.74 -4.14
CA PRO A 106 -9.88 -4.82 -5.23
C PRO A 106 -9.62 -3.33 -4.92
N THR A 107 -9.32 -3.01 -3.65
CA THR A 107 -9.07 -1.63 -3.17
C THR A 107 -7.58 -1.31 -3.02
N ALA A 108 -6.69 -2.28 -3.26
CA ALA A 108 -5.26 -2.12 -2.96
C ALA A 108 -4.59 -0.94 -3.69
N VAL A 109 -5.10 -0.58 -4.86
CA VAL A 109 -4.57 0.50 -5.73
C VAL A 109 -5.48 1.73 -5.77
N LEU A 110 -6.52 1.77 -4.95
CA LEU A 110 -7.52 2.84 -4.93
C LEU A 110 -7.25 3.82 -3.78
N THR A 111 -7.60 5.08 -4.01
CA THR A 111 -7.74 6.06 -2.93
C THR A 111 -8.90 5.68 -2.00
N PRO A 112 -8.95 6.18 -0.74
CA PRO A 112 -10.08 5.91 0.15
C PRO A 112 -11.45 6.25 -0.46
N GLN A 113 -11.54 7.37 -1.19
CA GLN A 113 -12.78 7.79 -1.84
C GLN A 113 -13.19 6.83 -2.96
N GLU A 114 -12.23 6.39 -3.79
CA GLU A 114 -12.50 5.40 -4.83
C GLU A 114 -12.90 4.03 -4.25
N ALA A 115 -12.36 3.66 -3.09
CA ALA A 115 -12.77 2.44 -2.38
C ALA A 115 -14.22 2.55 -1.86
N ASP A 116 -14.61 3.69 -1.28
CA ASP A 116 -15.99 3.93 -0.85
C ASP A 116 -16.97 3.87 -2.05
N GLU A 117 -16.60 4.47 -3.19
CA GLU A 117 -17.38 4.35 -4.44
C GLU A 117 -17.52 2.91 -4.92
N LEU A 118 -16.46 2.10 -4.80
CA LEU A 118 -16.50 0.68 -5.12
C LEU A 118 -17.47 -0.08 -4.19
N PHE A 119 -17.50 0.23 -2.89
CA PHE A 119 -18.43 -0.38 -1.96
C PHE A 119 -19.89 -0.04 -2.29
N ASP A 120 -20.18 1.18 -2.74
CA ASP A 120 -21.52 1.54 -3.20
C ASP A 120 -21.94 0.75 -4.45
N ILE A 121 -21.01 0.53 -5.38
CA ILE A 121 -21.23 -0.34 -6.54
C ILE A 121 -21.51 -1.78 -6.09
N MET A 122 -20.72 -2.32 -5.16
CA MET A 122 -20.91 -3.67 -4.62
C MET A 122 -22.28 -3.80 -3.93
N ARG A 123 -22.68 -2.82 -3.11
CA ARG A 123 -24.01 -2.79 -2.47
C ARG A 123 -25.12 -2.76 -3.52
N SER A 124 -24.97 -2.01 -4.62
CA SER A 124 -25.92 -1.97 -5.74
C SER A 124 -26.03 -3.34 -6.42
N LEU A 125 -24.91 -3.98 -6.72
CA LEU A 125 -24.85 -5.31 -7.32
C LEU A 125 -25.55 -6.36 -6.44
N ALA A 126 -25.28 -6.34 -5.13
CA ALA A 126 -25.91 -7.23 -4.17
C ALA A 126 -27.44 -7.04 -4.13
N LYS A 127 -27.91 -5.78 -4.10
CA LYS A 127 -29.35 -5.45 -4.17
C LYS A 127 -30.02 -5.94 -5.47
N GLN A 128 -29.26 -6.04 -6.56
CA GLN A 128 -29.72 -6.59 -7.83
C GLN A 128 -29.59 -8.13 -7.93
N GLY A 129 -29.34 -8.81 -6.81
CA GLY A 129 -29.36 -10.26 -6.70
C GLY A 129 -28.03 -10.96 -7.00
N LYS A 130 -26.92 -10.21 -7.07
CA LYS A 130 -25.57 -10.79 -7.23
C LYS A 130 -25.03 -11.22 -5.87
N ALA A 131 -24.42 -12.41 -5.80
CA ALA A 131 -23.69 -12.85 -4.62
C ALA A 131 -22.24 -12.37 -4.71
N ILE A 132 -21.71 -11.80 -3.64
CA ILE A 132 -20.37 -11.21 -3.62
C ILE A 132 -19.51 -11.91 -2.57
N ILE A 133 -18.33 -12.34 -2.96
CA ILE A 133 -17.26 -12.79 -2.06
C ILE A 133 -16.16 -11.74 -2.14
N PHE A 134 -15.96 -11.02 -1.05
CA PHE A 134 -14.95 -9.98 -0.94
C PHE A 134 -13.80 -10.46 -0.06
N ILE A 135 -12.61 -10.54 -0.64
CA ILE A 135 -11.38 -10.99 0.02
C ILE A 135 -10.53 -9.75 0.26
N THR A 136 -10.25 -9.46 1.53
CA THR A 136 -9.37 -8.36 1.92
C THR A 136 -8.77 -8.66 3.30
N HIS A 137 -7.64 -8.05 3.58
CA HIS A 137 -7.05 -8.01 4.92
C HIS A 137 -7.31 -6.67 5.64
N LYS A 138 -8.04 -5.74 5.00
CA LYS A 138 -8.35 -4.42 5.55
C LYS A 138 -9.64 -4.47 6.37
N LEU A 139 -9.47 -4.46 7.70
CA LEU A 139 -10.55 -4.69 8.66
C LEU A 139 -11.71 -3.69 8.53
N ARG A 140 -11.40 -2.41 8.27
CA ARG A 140 -12.43 -1.36 8.06
C ARG A 140 -13.34 -1.68 6.88
N GLU A 141 -12.78 -2.16 5.78
CA GLU A 141 -13.55 -2.47 4.56
C GLU A 141 -14.53 -3.60 4.81
N VAL A 142 -14.08 -4.65 5.51
CA VAL A 142 -14.89 -5.81 5.86
C VAL A 142 -16.09 -5.41 6.72
N LEU A 143 -15.87 -4.55 7.73
CA LEU A 143 -16.94 -4.08 8.60
C LEU A 143 -17.93 -3.16 7.89
N ASP A 144 -17.50 -2.43 6.86
CA ASP A 144 -18.37 -1.50 6.14
C ASP A 144 -19.24 -2.19 5.07
N VAL A 145 -18.71 -3.19 4.36
CA VAL A 145 -19.37 -3.73 3.16
C VAL A 145 -20.00 -5.12 3.33
N ALA A 146 -19.52 -5.93 4.28
CA ALA A 146 -19.92 -7.33 4.35
C ALA A 146 -21.23 -7.52 5.12
N ASP A 147 -22.07 -8.47 4.70
CA ASP A 147 -23.18 -8.96 5.54
C ASP A 147 -22.72 -10.05 6.52
N LYS A 148 -21.62 -10.74 6.17
CA LYS A 148 -21.09 -11.90 6.89
C LYS A 148 -19.59 -11.99 6.72
N ILE A 149 -18.87 -12.13 7.83
CA ILE A 149 -17.42 -12.07 7.88
C ILE A 149 -16.86 -13.43 8.28
N THR A 150 -16.13 -14.09 7.39
CA THR A 150 -15.51 -15.39 7.70
C THR A 150 -14.00 -15.25 7.79
N VAL A 151 -13.43 -15.62 8.95
CA VAL A 151 -11.98 -15.58 9.16
C VAL A 151 -11.37 -16.95 8.91
N ILE A 152 -10.40 -17.00 8.01
CA ILE A 152 -9.62 -18.21 7.70
C ILE A 152 -8.20 -18.02 8.23
N ARG A 153 -7.70 -19.02 8.98
CA ARG A 153 -6.33 -19.04 9.50
C ARG A 153 -5.75 -20.45 9.36
N ARG A 154 -4.54 -20.55 8.81
CA ARG A 154 -3.84 -21.84 8.56
C ARG A 154 -4.71 -22.85 7.81
N GLY A 155 -5.43 -22.38 6.78
CA GLY A 155 -6.29 -23.22 5.94
C GLY A 155 -7.56 -23.74 6.60
N ARG A 156 -7.96 -23.17 7.75
CA ARG A 156 -9.19 -23.56 8.46
C ARG A 156 -10.05 -22.33 8.74
N VAL A 157 -11.37 -22.51 8.68
CA VAL A 157 -12.32 -21.51 9.16
C VAL A 157 -12.22 -21.45 10.68
N ILE A 158 -11.86 -20.27 11.19
CA ILE A 158 -11.79 -20.00 12.64
C ILE A 158 -13.17 -19.67 13.18
N GLY A 159 -13.94 -18.91 12.41
CA GLY A 159 -15.30 -18.54 12.75
C GLY A 159 -15.91 -17.64 11.70
N THR A 160 -17.21 -17.42 11.87
CA THR A 160 -17.97 -16.48 11.07
C THR A 160 -18.81 -15.61 12.00
N VAL A 161 -18.77 -14.30 11.78
CA VAL A 161 -19.46 -13.29 12.60
C VAL A 161 -20.21 -12.32 11.69
N ALA A 162 -21.24 -11.68 12.22
CA ALA A 162 -21.85 -10.52 11.57
C ALA A 162 -21.04 -9.24 11.90
N PRO A 163 -21.09 -8.19 11.06
CA PRO A 163 -20.34 -6.94 11.29
C PRO A 163 -20.73 -6.21 12.58
N ASP A 164 -22.00 -6.31 13.01
CA ASP A 164 -22.51 -5.71 14.23
C ASP A 164 -22.10 -6.48 15.51
N GLU A 165 -21.65 -7.72 15.35
CA GLU A 165 -21.13 -8.58 16.42
C GLU A 165 -19.59 -8.48 16.56
N ALA A 166 -18.93 -7.69 15.71
CA ALA A 166 -17.48 -7.65 15.64
C ALA A 166 -16.93 -6.22 15.58
N ASP A 167 -15.74 -6.06 16.15
CA ASP A 167 -14.91 -4.88 15.92
C ASP A 167 -13.59 -5.30 15.26
N GLN A 168 -12.76 -4.32 14.91
CA GLN A 168 -11.48 -4.59 14.25
C GLN A 168 -10.56 -5.44 15.15
N ASN A 169 -10.55 -5.23 16.47
CA ASN A 169 -9.70 -5.95 17.40
C ASN A 169 -10.08 -7.43 17.50
N LEU A 170 -11.37 -7.74 17.52
CA LEU A 170 -11.89 -9.11 17.51
C LEU A 170 -11.48 -9.82 16.22
N LEU A 171 -11.72 -9.20 15.06
CA LEU A 171 -11.36 -9.76 13.76
C LEU A 171 -9.84 -9.99 13.64
N ALA A 172 -9.03 -9.00 14.04
CA ALA A 172 -7.58 -9.13 14.11
C ALA A 172 -7.15 -10.30 15.02
N SER A 173 -7.78 -10.42 16.18
CA SER A 173 -7.49 -11.50 17.13
C SER A 173 -7.87 -12.88 16.57
N MET A 174 -8.95 -12.99 15.81
CA MET A 174 -9.32 -14.22 15.10
C MET A 174 -8.26 -14.57 14.03
N MET A 175 -7.80 -13.58 13.26
CA MET A 175 -6.80 -13.74 12.20
C MET A 175 -5.43 -14.17 12.74
N VAL A 176 -4.99 -13.58 13.86
CA VAL A 176 -3.66 -13.85 14.43
C VAL A 176 -3.67 -15.00 15.45
N GLY A 177 -4.74 -15.12 16.24
CA GLY A 177 -4.90 -16.12 17.29
C GLY A 177 -4.42 -15.73 18.69
N ARG A 178 -4.20 -14.44 18.91
CA ARG A 178 -3.94 -13.80 20.21
C ARG A 178 -4.56 -12.40 20.18
N ALA A 179 -4.67 -11.74 21.32
CA ALA A 179 -5.00 -10.32 21.35
C ALA A 179 -3.95 -9.51 20.56
N VAL A 180 -4.43 -8.55 19.78
CA VAL A 180 -3.64 -7.63 18.95
C VAL A 180 -4.05 -6.20 19.30
N GLN A 181 -3.08 -5.32 19.46
CA GLN A 181 -3.32 -3.88 19.59
C GLN A 181 -3.21 -3.25 18.21
N LEU A 182 -4.35 -2.87 17.62
CA LEU A 182 -4.38 -2.19 16.33
C LEU A 182 -3.95 -0.73 16.43
N GLU A 183 -4.20 -0.10 17.58
CA GLU A 183 -3.81 1.27 17.88
C GLU A 183 -2.64 1.27 18.87
N LEU A 184 -1.45 1.67 18.40
CA LEU A 184 -0.30 1.87 19.26
C LEU A 184 -0.36 3.24 19.94
N GLU A 185 -0.15 3.28 21.25
CA GLU A 185 0.07 4.52 21.97
C GLU A 185 1.36 5.19 21.47
N ARG A 186 1.22 6.39 20.93
CA ARG A 186 2.32 7.19 20.40
C ARG A 186 2.67 8.30 21.38
N ALA A 187 3.91 8.30 21.87
CA ALA A 187 4.44 9.45 22.60
C ALA A 187 4.48 10.68 21.68
N GLU A 188 4.29 11.87 22.26
CA GLU A 188 4.45 13.12 21.50
C GLU A 188 5.90 13.24 21.00
N ALA A 189 6.06 13.54 19.71
CA ALA A 189 7.38 13.73 19.13
C ALA A 189 8.03 14.97 19.71
N ASN A 190 9.36 14.92 19.86
CA ASN A 190 10.18 16.09 20.16
C ASN A 190 11.18 16.30 19.03
N PRO A 191 10.74 16.85 17.87
CA PRO A 191 11.59 16.96 16.69
C PRO A 191 12.82 17.83 16.97
N GLY A 192 13.99 17.31 16.62
CA GLY A 192 15.26 18.00 16.75
C GLY A 192 15.75 18.64 15.45
N GLU A 193 17.06 18.64 15.27
CA GLU A 193 17.72 19.12 14.05
C GLU A 193 17.38 18.25 12.81
N PRO A 194 17.42 18.82 11.58
CA PRO A 194 17.24 18.04 10.37
C PRO A 194 18.32 16.97 10.19
N VAL A 195 17.89 15.72 10.01
CA VAL A 195 18.77 14.57 9.72
C VAL A 195 18.88 14.33 8.22
N LEU A 196 17.76 14.37 7.51
CA LEU A 196 17.71 14.32 6.04
C LEU A 196 17.20 15.66 5.52
N GLN A 197 17.82 16.18 4.46
CA GLN A 197 17.28 17.28 3.68
C GLN A 197 17.34 16.92 2.20
N VAL A 198 16.22 17.13 1.53
CA VAL A 198 16.04 16.93 0.09
C VAL A 198 15.64 18.28 -0.49
N ASN A 199 16.35 18.76 -1.50
CA ASN A 199 16.12 20.07 -2.12
C ASN A 199 16.04 19.94 -3.63
N ASN A 200 14.92 20.39 -4.20
CA ASN A 200 14.64 20.50 -5.63
C ASN A 200 14.98 19.22 -6.41
N LEU A 201 14.64 18.07 -5.82
CA LEU A 201 15.03 16.76 -6.34
C LEU A 201 14.23 16.43 -7.59
N VAL A 202 14.94 16.07 -8.66
CA VAL A 202 14.35 15.60 -9.92
C VAL A 202 14.94 14.23 -10.22
N ILE A 203 14.06 13.26 -10.50
CA ILE A 203 14.46 11.87 -10.78
C ILE A 203 13.75 11.40 -12.04
N ALA A 204 14.50 10.69 -12.88
CA ALA A 204 13.97 9.99 -14.02
C ALA A 204 13.98 8.47 -13.80
N ASP A 205 13.01 7.79 -14.37
CA ASP A 205 12.97 6.33 -14.45
C ASP A 205 13.97 5.78 -15.50
N GLU A 206 13.97 4.46 -15.68
CA GLU A 206 14.79 3.79 -16.70
C GLU A 206 14.42 4.19 -18.15
N THR A 207 13.19 4.68 -18.37
CA THR A 207 12.68 5.16 -19.66
C THR A 207 12.97 6.64 -19.91
N ARG A 208 13.67 7.31 -18.98
CA ARG A 208 13.97 8.75 -18.95
C ARG A 208 12.75 9.64 -18.77
N GLN A 209 11.63 9.11 -18.30
CA GLN A 209 10.49 9.90 -17.87
C GLN A 209 10.72 10.42 -16.46
N ILE A 210 10.35 11.69 -16.22
CA ILE A 210 10.46 12.30 -14.89
C ILE A 210 9.39 11.70 -13.99
N THR A 211 9.82 11.00 -12.94
CA THR A 211 8.95 10.38 -11.93
C THR A 211 8.91 11.16 -10.64
N VAL A 212 9.94 11.95 -10.34
CA VAL A 212 9.98 12.90 -9.23
C VAL A 212 10.38 14.26 -9.80
N ASP A 213 9.60 15.30 -9.54
CA ASP A 213 9.75 16.62 -10.14
C ASP A 213 9.72 17.72 -9.08
N ASP A 214 10.88 18.30 -8.81
CA ASP A 214 11.10 19.43 -7.89
C ASP A 214 10.65 19.16 -6.44
N VAL A 215 11.00 17.99 -5.91
CA VAL A 215 10.63 17.61 -4.55
C VAL A 215 11.60 18.17 -3.52
N SER A 216 11.06 18.84 -2.49
CA SER A 216 11.82 19.37 -1.36
C SER A 216 11.14 19.04 -0.03
N PHE A 217 11.89 18.48 0.92
CA PHE A 217 11.43 18.22 2.28
C PHE A 217 12.61 17.96 3.23
N ASN A 218 12.33 17.90 4.52
CA ASN A 218 13.28 17.49 5.54
C ASN A 218 12.67 16.43 6.46
N VAL A 219 13.55 15.61 7.05
CA VAL A 219 13.18 14.68 8.13
C VAL A 219 14.01 15.04 9.35
N LEU A 220 13.33 15.38 10.43
CA LEU A 220 13.91 15.82 11.69
C LEU A 220 14.27 14.63 12.59
N LYS A 221 15.26 14.85 13.45
CA LYS A 221 15.64 13.89 14.48
C LYS A 221 14.46 13.57 15.38
N GLY A 222 14.16 12.29 15.56
CA GLY A 222 13.07 11.85 16.45
C GLY A 222 11.67 12.18 15.95
N GLU A 223 11.49 12.34 14.63
CA GLU A 223 10.18 12.42 13.99
C GLU A 223 9.99 11.26 12.99
N VAL A 224 8.73 10.90 12.72
CA VAL A 224 8.35 10.16 11.53
C VAL A 224 7.74 11.13 10.51
N LEU A 225 8.39 11.28 9.35
CA LEU A 225 7.76 11.87 8.17
C LEU A 225 7.17 10.75 7.31
N GLY A 226 5.85 10.71 7.20
CA GLY A 226 5.14 9.82 6.30
C GLY A 226 5.02 10.40 4.90
N ILE A 227 5.24 9.60 3.86
CA ILE A 227 4.90 9.93 2.48
C ILE A 227 3.66 9.11 2.09
N ALA A 228 2.54 9.82 1.97
CA ALA A 228 1.30 9.28 1.44
C ALA A 228 1.21 9.53 -0.07
N GLY A 229 0.72 8.57 -0.83
CA GLY A 229 0.55 8.69 -2.27
C GLY A 229 0.04 7.39 -2.87
N VAL A 230 -0.62 7.50 -4.03
CA VAL A 230 -1.01 6.33 -4.82
C VAL A 230 0.24 5.73 -5.47
N GLN A 231 0.25 4.41 -5.62
CA GLN A 231 1.34 3.70 -6.27
C GLN A 231 1.64 4.30 -7.66
N GLY A 232 2.93 4.47 -7.98
CA GLY A 232 3.38 5.06 -9.25
C GLY A 232 3.56 6.58 -9.22
N ASN A 233 3.33 7.25 -8.09
CA ASN A 233 3.56 8.70 -7.96
C ASN A 233 5.03 9.12 -7.73
N GLY A 234 6.01 8.21 -7.90
CA GLY A 234 7.45 8.50 -7.73
C GLY A 234 8.04 8.13 -6.36
N GLN A 235 7.26 7.43 -5.52
CA GLN A 235 7.65 7.04 -4.16
C GLN A 235 8.87 6.10 -4.14
N THR A 236 8.87 5.09 -5.00
CA THR A 236 9.96 4.11 -5.12
C THR A 236 11.24 4.79 -5.57
N GLU A 237 11.18 5.63 -6.60
CA GLU A 237 12.34 6.36 -7.12
C GLU A 237 12.90 7.34 -6.10
N LEU A 238 12.04 8.00 -5.33
CA LEU A 238 12.45 8.86 -4.22
C LEU A 238 13.22 8.07 -3.15
N VAL A 239 12.71 6.91 -2.75
CA VAL A 239 13.39 6.02 -1.77
C VAL A 239 14.74 5.54 -2.32
N GLU A 240 14.79 5.11 -3.58
CA GLU A 240 16.02 4.69 -4.23
C GLU A 240 17.07 5.82 -4.26
N ALA A 241 16.66 7.06 -4.53
CA ALA A 241 17.56 8.20 -4.51
C ALA A 241 18.09 8.51 -3.10
N VAL A 242 17.21 8.53 -2.10
CA VAL A 242 17.58 8.80 -0.69
C VAL A 242 18.52 7.72 -0.13
N THR A 243 18.42 6.48 -0.65
CA THR A 243 19.25 5.34 -0.21
C THR A 243 20.49 5.11 -1.08
N GLY A 244 20.73 5.96 -2.09
CA GLY A 244 21.89 5.87 -2.99
C GLY A 244 21.78 4.79 -4.08
N LEU A 245 20.62 4.15 -4.23
CA LEU A 245 20.34 3.14 -5.27
C LEU A 245 20.10 3.79 -6.64
N ARG A 246 19.65 5.04 -6.68
CA ARG A 246 19.42 5.81 -7.91
C ARG A 246 20.10 7.17 -7.82
N THR A 247 20.74 7.60 -8.91
CA THR A 247 21.30 8.95 -9.00
C THR A 247 20.23 9.93 -9.51
N PRO A 248 19.98 11.06 -8.81
CA PRO A 248 19.07 12.09 -9.27
C PRO A 248 19.55 12.77 -10.57
N VAL A 249 18.61 13.30 -11.35
CA VAL A 249 18.92 14.16 -12.53
C VAL A 249 19.40 15.53 -12.06
N SER A 250 18.75 16.09 -11.05
CA SER A 250 19.12 17.35 -10.41
C SER A 250 18.60 17.42 -8.98
N GLY A 251 18.98 18.48 -8.27
CA GLY A 251 18.69 18.68 -6.86
C GLY A 251 19.80 18.18 -5.97
N LYS A 252 19.55 18.16 -4.66
CA LYS A 252 20.54 17.81 -3.64
C LYS A 252 19.92 17.02 -2.50
N ILE A 253 20.61 15.98 -2.08
CA ILE A 253 20.28 15.19 -0.89
C ILE A 253 21.42 15.32 0.11
N SER A 254 21.11 15.69 1.35
CA SER A 254 22.08 15.70 2.43
C SER A 254 21.60 14.89 3.64
N LEU A 255 22.49 14.07 4.19
CA LEU A 255 22.26 13.23 5.36
C LEU A 255 23.29 13.58 6.44
N LEU A 256 22.81 13.97 7.62
CA LEU A 256 23.64 14.43 8.75
C LEU A 256 24.62 15.53 8.33
N GLY A 257 24.17 16.44 7.45
CA GLY A 257 24.98 17.53 6.89
C GLY A 257 25.95 17.13 5.76
N ASN A 258 26.09 15.84 5.45
CA ASN A 258 26.93 15.36 4.35
C ASN A 258 26.12 15.30 3.05
N ASP A 259 26.68 15.78 1.93
CA ASP A 259 26.07 15.62 0.62
C ASP A 259 26.16 14.15 0.17
N ILE A 260 25.02 13.52 -0.05
CA ILE A 260 24.92 12.11 -0.46
C ILE A 260 24.33 11.96 -1.87
N THR A 261 24.17 13.05 -2.63
CA THR A 261 23.48 13.07 -3.93
C THR A 261 24.06 12.06 -4.93
N HIS A 262 25.36 11.77 -4.85
CA HIS A 262 26.06 10.78 -5.67
C HIS A 262 26.76 9.70 -4.84
N ALA A 263 26.37 9.53 -3.57
CA ALA A 263 26.94 8.51 -2.71
C ALA A 263 26.39 7.12 -3.07
N SER A 264 27.25 6.12 -3.00
CA SER A 264 26.84 4.71 -3.13
C SER A 264 25.98 4.27 -1.93
N PRO A 265 25.13 3.23 -2.07
CA PRO A 265 24.31 2.72 -0.97
C PRO A 265 25.12 2.37 0.29
N ARG A 266 26.34 1.87 0.10
CA ARG A 266 27.26 1.56 1.20
C ARG A 266 27.67 2.81 1.98
N GLN A 267 28.08 3.88 1.27
CA GLN A 267 28.42 5.15 1.91
C GLN A 267 27.24 5.73 2.69
N VAL A 268 26.03 5.66 2.14
CA VAL A 268 24.81 6.11 2.81
C VAL A 268 24.52 5.27 4.07
N THR A 269 24.70 3.95 3.97
CA THR A 269 24.52 3.00 5.09
C THR A 269 25.52 3.27 6.21
N ASP A 270 26.80 3.51 5.88
CA ASP A 270 27.90 3.74 6.82
C ASP A 270 27.76 5.08 7.57
N LEU A 271 27.08 6.07 6.98
CA LEU A 271 26.68 7.31 7.65
C LEU A 271 25.60 7.10 8.74
N GLY A 272 25.02 5.90 8.83
CA GLY A 272 24.01 5.55 9.85
C GLY A 272 22.57 5.52 9.34
N SER A 273 22.37 5.31 8.03
CA SER A 273 21.04 5.10 7.42
C SER A 273 20.67 3.63 7.36
N ALA A 274 19.52 3.23 7.90
CA ALA A 274 18.90 1.91 7.69
C ALA A 274 17.83 1.96 6.60
N HIS A 275 17.61 0.83 5.92
CA HIS A 275 16.62 0.74 4.85
C HIS A 275 15.83 -0.57 4.92
N ILE A 276 14.54 -0.45 5.20
CA ILE A 276 13.54 -1.52 5.02
C ILE A 276 12.93 -1.30 3.62
N PRO A 277 13.26 -2.14 2.62
CA PRO A 277 12.83 -1.93 1.24
C PRO A 277 11.38 -2.37 1.00
N GLU A 278 10.80 -1.84 -0.09
CA GLU A 278 9.46 -2.15 -0.57
C GLU A 278 9.32 -3.63 -0.95
N ASP A 279 10.20 -4.14 -1.82
CA ASP A 279 10.23 -5.55 -2.17
C ASP A 279 11.24 -6.30 -1.30
N ARG A 280 10.72 -6.92 -0.24
CA ARG A 280 11.51 -7.66 0.72
C ARG A 280 12.26 -8.86 0.12
N GLN A 281 11.73 -9.46 -0.96
CA GLN A 281 12.28 -10.69 -1.54
C GLN A 281 13.29 -10.38 -2.64
N ARG A 282 13.03 -9.34 -3.42
CA ARG A 282 13.91 -8.88 -4.48
C ARG A 282 15.08 -8.06 -3.94
N ASP A 283 14.80 -7.06 -3.09
CA ASP A 283 15.78 -6.06 -2.68
C ASP A 283 16.22 -6.24 -1.22
N GLY A 284 15.39 -6.88 -0.39
CA GLY A 284 15.63 -7.03 1.04
C GLY A 284 16.42 -8.27 1.47
N LEU A 285 16.36 -9.38 0.72
CA LEU A 285 16.85 -10.69 1.15
C LEU A 285 17.52 -11.46 0.02
N VAL A 286 18.43 -12.35 0.38
CA VAL A 286 18.93 -13.40 -0.50
C VAL A 286 18.25 -14.71 -0.09
N LEU A 287 17.16 -15.07 -0.79
CA LEU A 287 16.24 -16.14 -0.36
C LEU A 287 16.89 -17.51 -0.17
N LEU A 288 17.90 -17.81 -0.99
CA LEU A 288 18.65 -19.07 -0.93
C LEU A 288 19.62 -19.13 0.26
N PHE A 289 19.95 -17.98 0.84
CA PHE A 289 20.94 -17.92 1.92
C PHE A 289 20.30 -18.18 3.28
N PRO A 290 21.08 -18.69 4.23
CA PRO A 290 20.69 -18.78 5.63
C PRO A 290 20.17 -17.47 6.23
N VAL A 291 19.35 -17.58 7.27
CA VAL A 291 18.96 -16.44 8.12
C VAL A 291 20.20 -15.73 8.67
N ALA A 292 21.22 -16.49 9.09
CA ALA A 292 22.45 -15.94 9.65
C ALA A 292 23.16 -14.95 8.71
N ASP A 293 23.32 -15.34 7.44
CA ASP A 293 23.98 -14.52 6.43
C ASP A 293 23.11 -13.29 6.08
N ASN A 294 21.80 -13.50 5.95
CA ASN A 294 20.85 -12.42 5.69
C ASN A 294 20.88 -11.35 6.80
N LEU A 295 21.14 -11.73 8.05
CA LEU A 295 21.21 -10.80 9.19
C LEU A 295 22.46 -9.91 9.20
N VAL A 296 23.46 -10.19 8.36
CA VAL A 296 24.72 -9.43 8.34
C VAL A 296 25.02 -8.79 6.98
N LEU A 297 24.11 -8.82 6.00
CA LEU A 297 24.36 -8.32 4.63
C LEU A 297 24.81 -6.85 4.54
N ASN A 298 24.48 -6.02 5.53
CA ASN A 298 24.92 -4.62 5.60
C ASN A 298 26.10 -4.40 6.58
N MET A 299 26.56 -5.44 7.28
CA MET A 299 27.63 -5.39 8.30
C MET A 299 28.76 -6.40 8.09
N TYR A 300 28.66 -7.28 7.08
CA TYR A 300 29.58 -8.41 6.84
C TYR A 300 31.05 -8.03 6.73
N HIS A 301 31.35 -6.76 6.46
CA HIS A 301 32.69 -6.22 6.28
C HIS A 301 33.22 -5.44 7.50
N HIS A 302 32.46 -5.39 8.59
CA HIS A 302 32.85 -4.77 9.84
C HIS A 302 33.12 -5.82 10.93
N PRO A 303 34.04 -5.53 11.87
CA PRO A 303 34.11 -6.30 13.11
C PRO A 303 32.76 -6.27 13.85
N PRO A 304 32.34 -7.37 14.48
CA PRO A 304 33.05 -8.64 14.65
C PRO A 304 32.85 -9.65 13.50
N PHE A 305 32.13 -9.30 12.43
CA PHE A 305 31.75 -10.24 11.36
C PHE A 305 32.85 -10.49 10.33
N SER A 306 33.85 -9.60 10.26
CA SER A 306 35.06 -9.82 9.48
C SER A 306 36.30 -9.35 10.20
N ASN A 307 37.42 -9.99 9.83
CA ASN A 307 38.77 -9.52 10.11
C ASN A 307 39.50 -9.34 8.78
N GLY A 308 39.48 -8.11 8.26
CA GLY A 308 39.97 -7.80 6.92
C GLY A 308 39.11 -8.44 5.84
N VAL A 309 39.68 -9.35 5.06
CA VAL A 309 38.99 -10.05 3.95
C VAL A 309 38.33 -11.37 4.35
N VAL A 310 38.55 -11.83 5.58
CA VAL A 310 38.03 -13.10 6.09
C VAL A 310 36.80 -12.84 6.96
N MET A 311 35.69 -13.52 6.66
CA MET A 311 34.47 -13.48 7.49
C MET A 311 34.62 -14.40 8.71
N ASP A 312 34.06 -13.98 9.83
CA ASP A 312 33.97 -14.77 11.07
C ASP A 312 32.59 -15.44 11.15
N GLU A 313 32.50 -16.67 10.64
CA GLU A 313 31.26 -17.46 10.64
C GLU A 313 30.72 -17.70 12.05
N LYS A 314 31.60 -17.80 13.06
CA LYS A 314 31.19 -18.02 14.45
C LYS A 314 30.49 -16.78 14.99
N ALA A 315 31.08 -15.59 14.78
CA ALA A 315 30.47 -14.33 15.16
C ALA A 315 29.13 -14.09 14.44
N ILE A 316 29.04 -14.47 13.15
CA ILE A 316 27.80 -14.39 12.37
C ILE A 316 26.72 -15.31 12.97
N LEU A 317 27.05 -16.57 13.29
CA LEU A 317 26.10 -17.49 13.93
C LEU A 317 25.64 -17.01 15.32
N GLU A 318 26.56 -16.53 16.15
CA GLU A 318 26.25 -16.01 17.48
C GLU A 318 25.33 -14.80 17.41
N ASN A 319 25.58 -13.89 16.46
CA ASN A 319 24.69 -12.78 16.16
C ASN A 319 23.32 -13.27 15.70
N ALA A 320 23.27 -14.25 14.79
CA ALA A 320 22.01 -14.79 14.29
C ALA A 320 21.14 -15.36 15.41
N VAL A 321 21.73 -16.17 16.32
CA VAL A 321 21.02 -16.71 17.49
C VAL A 321 20.46 -15.61 18.38
N ARG A 322 21.25 -14.55 18.62
CA ARG A 322 20.84 -13.39 19.41
C ARG A 322 19.70 -12.62 18.75
N GLU A 323 19.83 -12.27 17.48
CA GLU A 323 18.84 -11.44 16.79
C GLU A 323 17.55 -12.20 16.47
N ILE A 324 17.62 -13.51 16.19
CA ILE A 324 16.44 -14.38 16.10
C ILE A 324 15.60 -14.28 17.39
N LYS A 325 16.26 -14.28 18.55
CA LYS A 325 15.59 -14.16 19.84
C LYS A 325 15.08 -12.73 20.09
N ASN A 326 15.91 -11.71 19.86
CA ASN A 326 15.57 -10.31 20.12
C ASN A 326 14.38 -9.83 19.29
N PHE A 327 14.30 -10.27 18.03
CA PHE A 327 13.27 -9.85 17.08
C PHE A 327 12.15 -10.89 16.90
N ASP A 328 12.15 -11.97 17.70
CA ASP A 328 11.18 -13.07 17.65
C ASP A 328 10.96 -13.62 16.23
N VAL A 329 12.06 -13.90 15.52
CA VAL A 329 12.02 -14.53 14.20
C VAL A 329 11.71 -16.01 14.37
N ARG A 330 10.54 -16.45 13.90
CA ARG A 330 10.14 -17.86 13.95
C ARG A 330 10.83 -18.62 12.83
N THR A 331 11.93 -19.29 13.16
CA THR A 331 12.73 -20.13 12.27
C THR A 331 13.15 -21.42 13.00
N PRO A 332 13.31 -22.56 12.30
CA PRO A 332 13.94 -23.75 12.86
C PRO A 332 15.38 -23.51 13.38
N GLY A 333 16.09 -22.53 12.82
CA GLY A 333 17.42 -22.15 13.27
C GLY A 333 18.13 -21.15 12.35
N PRO A 334 19.32 -20.67 12.75
CA PRO A 334 20.08 -19.65 12.01
C PRO A 334 20.56 -20.08 10.63
N THR A 335 20.75 -21.39 10.43
CA THR A 335 21.20 -21.97 9.15
C THR A 335 20.06 -22.25 8.16
N THR A 336 18.81 -21.98 8.55
CA THR A 336 17.65 -22.21 7.67
C THR A 336 17.65 -21.18 6.55
N ALA A 337 17.39 -21.61 5.31
CA ALA A 337 17.23 -20.69 4.18
C ALA A 337 16.06 -19.73 4.41
N VAL A 338 16.30 -18.42 4.29
CA VAL A 338 15.30 -17.39 4.63
C VAL A 338 14.04 -17.49 3.75
N GLY A 339 14.17 -17.97 2.51
CA GLY A 339 13.05 -18.19 1.60
C GLY A 339 12.03 -19.22 2.07
N SER A 340 12.38 -20.08 3.02
CA SER A 340 11.44 -21.05 3.63
C SER A 340 10.56 -20.45 4.74
N LEU A 341 10.86 -19.24 5.19
CA LEU A 341 10.09 -18.55 6.22
C LEU A 341 8.84 -17.88 5.63
N SER A 342 7.80 -17.73 6.45
CA SER A 342 6.63 -16.90 6.11
C SER A 342 7.03 -15.44 5.87
N GLY A 343 6.29 -14.69 5.05
CA GLY A 343 6.54 -13.26 4.77
C GLY A 343 6.75 -12.38 6.01
N GLY A 344 5.95 -12.56 7.08
CA GLY A 344 6.14 -11.85 8.35
C GLY A 344 7.50 -12.11 9.00
N ASN A 345 7.97 -13.36 9.00
CA ASN A 345 9.28 -13.71 9.54
C ASN A 345 10.43 -13.28 8.63
N GLN A 346 10.23 -13.30 7.30
CA GLN A 346 11.16 -12.68 6.35
C GLN A 346 11.33 -11.19 6.66
N GLN A 347 10.22 -10.46 6.90
CA GLN A 347 10.28 -9.06 7.28
C GLN A 347 10.99 -8.85 8.61
N LYS A 348 10.72 -9.68 9.62
CA LYS A 348 11.42 -9.61 10.91
C LYS A 348 12.94 -9.78 10.77
N VAL A 349 13.42 -10.61 9.83
CA VAL A 349 14.86 -10.74 9.54
C VAL A 349 15.42 -9.43 8.99
N ILE A 350 14.73 -8.77 8.06
CA ILE A 350 15.15 -7.46 7.54
C ILE A 350 15.19 -6.43 8.67
N VAL A 351 14.12 -6.33 9.45
CA VAL A 351 14.06 -5.38 10.58
C VAL A 351 15.13 -5.67 11.62
N ALA A 352 15.41 -6.93 11.92
CA ALA A 352 16.50 -7.32 12.80
C ALA A 352 17.86 -6.86 12.26
N ARG A 353 18.14 -7.09 10.98
CA ARG A 353 19.37 -6.61 10.33
C ARG A 353 19.50 -5.10 10.40
N GLU A 354 18.46 -4.38 10.00
CA GLU A 354 18.49 -2.92 9.87
C GLU A 354 18.56 -2.22 11.22
N LEU A 355 17.92 -2.78 12.25
CA LEU A 355 17.77 -2.15 13.56
C LEU A 355 18.72 -2.68 14.64
N SER A 356 19.57 -3.68 14.34
CA SER A 356 20.54 -4.23 15.31
C SER A 356 21.83 -3.41 15.45
N ARG A 357 21.98 -2.34 14.66
CA ARG A 357 23.12 -1.41 14.73
C ARG A 357 22.70 0.01 15.13
N PRO A 358 23.64 0.85 15.58
CA PRO A 358 23.37 2.27 15.79
C PRO A 358 23.02 2.96 14.47
N ILE A 359 21.80 3.52 14.39
CA ILE A 359 21.33 4.27 13.23
C ILE A 359 20.86 5.67 13.66
N LYS A 360 20.87 6.60 12.71
CA LYS A 360 20.36 7.97 12.89
C LYS A 360 19.20 8.29 11.95
N PHE A 361 19.10 7.55 10.86
CA PHE A 361 18.05 7.68 9.87
C PHE A 361 17.51 6.29 9.48
N LEU A 362 16.20 6.16 9.37
CA LEU A 362 15.53 4.94 8.93
C LEU A 362 14.62 5.28 7.75
N VAL A 363 14.83 4.62 6.61
CA VAL A 363 13.87 4.58 5.52
C VAL A 363 13.07 3.30 5.64
N ALA A 364 11.76 3.42 5.78
CA ALA A 364 10.84 2.30 5.81
C ALA A 364 9.86 2.42 4.64
N SER A 365 10.11 1.68 3.57
CA SER A 365 9.27 1.70 2.36
C SER A 365 8.36 0.48 2.34
N GLN A 366 7.05 0.73 2.33
CA GLN A 366 5.97 -0.26 2.40
C GLN A 366 6.26 -1.39 3.41
N PRO A 367 6.65 -1.06 4.66
CA PRO A 367 7.28 -2.01 5.59
C PRO A 367 6.34 -3.16 6.01
N THR A 368 5.04 -3.02 5.73
CA THR A 368 3.97 -3.93 6.15
C THR A 368 3.18 -4.55 5.00
N ARG A 369 3.53 -4.24 3.74
CA ARG A 369 2.86 -4.79 2.56
C ARG A 369 2.77 -6.31 2.66
N GLY A 370 1.60 -6.90 2.41
CA GLY A 370 1.43 -8.36 2.38
C GLY A 370 1.80 -9.10 3.68
N LEU A 371 1.74 -8.43 4.83
CA LEU A 371 1.96 -9.02 6.15
C LEU A 371 0.63 -9.25 6.88
N ASP A 372 0.62 -10.24 7.77
CA ASP A 372 -0.49 -10.41 8.71
C ASP A 372 -0.49 -9.32 9.79
N VAL A 373 -1.66 -9.06 10.38
CA VAL A 373 -1.88 -8.01 11.37
C VAL A 373 -0.91 -8.09 12.56
N GLY A 374 -0.53 -9.29 13.01
CA GLY A 374 0.41 -9.45 14.11
C GLY A 374 1.85 -9.07 13.75
N SER A 375 2.24 -9.30 12.50
CA SER A 375 3.50 -8.82 11.94
C SER A 375 3.47 -7.30 11.73
N ILE A 376 2.35 -6.73 11.29
CA ILE A 376 2.15 -5.28 11.16
C ILE A 376 2.37 -4.57 12.49
N GLU A 377 1.62 -4.98 13.53
CA GLU A 377 1.74 -4.47 14.91
C GLU A 377 3.20 -4.48 15.39
N TYR A 378 3.90 -5.59 15.16
CA TYR A 378 5.29 -5.74 15.54
C TYR A 378 6.20 -4.71 14.84
N ILE A 379 6.11 -4.62 13.51
CA ILE A 379 6.96 -3.73 12.70
C ILE A 379 6.70 -2.27 13.05
N HIS A 380 5.44 -1.87 13.19
CA HIS A 380 5.02 -0.55 13.66
C HIS A 380 5.64 -0.21 15.01
N SER A 381 5.58 -1.13 15.98
CA SER A 381 6.19 -0.92 17.30
C SER A 381 7.71 -0.71 17.23
N GLN A 382 8.41 -1.38 16.30
CA GLN A 382 9.85 -1.20 16.12
C GLN A 382 10.19 0.17 15.51
N ILE A 383 9.38 0.62 14.55
CA ILE A 383 9.53 1.96 13.94
C ILE A 383 9.34 3.04 15.01
N LEU A 384 8.26 2.99 15.79
CA LEU A 384 8.00 3.96 16.86
C LEU A 384 9.11 3.96 17.92
N LYS A 385 9.55 2.77 18.38
CA LYS A 385 10.69 2.65 19.32
C LYS A 385 11.96 3.31 18.80
N ARG A 386 12.22 3.24 17.49
CA ARG A 386 13.39 3.91 16.88
C ARG A 386 13.21 5.41 16.83
N ARG A 387 12.02 5.89 16.42
CA ARG A 387 11.67 7.31 16.49
C ARG A 387 11.86 7.86 17.90
N ASP A 388 11.32 7.18 18.92
CA ASP A 388 11.40 7.59 20.33
C ASP A 388 12.85 7.59 20.87
N SER A 389 13.74 6.78 20.28
CA SER A 389 15.18 6.81 20.57
C SER A 389 15.94 7.95 19.86
N GLY A 390 15.24 8.82 19.14
CA GLY A 390 15.79 9.98 18.44
C GLY A 390 16.24 9.70 17.00
N VAL A 391 15.82 8.59 16.39
CA VAL A 391 16.08 8.28 14.98
C VAL A 391 15.08 9.07 14.12
N ALA A 392 15.56 9.70 13.04
CA ALA A 392 14.68 10.29 12.03
C ALA A 392 14.12 9.16 11.13
N VAL A 393 12.81 9.13 10.92
CA VAL A 393 12.16 8.08 10.12
C VAL A 393 11.48 8.69 8.90
N LEU A 394 11.85 8.20 7.72
CA LEU A 394 11.08 8.39 6.49
C LEU A 394 10.24 7.14 6.25
N LEU A 395 8.94 7.25 6.48
CA LEU A 395 7.98 6.17 6.24
C LEU A 395 7.30 6.42 4.89
N VAL A 396 7.31 5.44 3.99
CA VAL A 396 6.57 5.50 2.72
C VAL A 396 5.58 4.36 2.72
N SER A 397 4.30 4.64 2.53
CA SER A 397 3.27 3.61 2.51
C SER A 397 2.08 4.01 1.64
N THR A 398 1.49 3.00 1.00
CA THR A 398 0.20 3.11 0.31
C THR A 398 -0.97 2.91 1.28
N GLU A 399 -0.72 2.37 2.47
CA GLU A 399 -1.73 2.17 3.50
C GLU A 399 -1.85 3.44 4.35
N LEU A 400 -2.90 4.22 4.09
CA LEU A 400 -3.10 5.51 4.76
C LEU A 400 -3.30 5.37 6.28
N ASP A 401 -3.89 4.27 6.75
CA ASP A 401 -4.04 4.02 8.18
C ASP A 401 -2.67 3.85 8.87
N GLU A 402 -1.69 3.21 8.20
CA GLU A 402 -0.30 3.13 8.69
C GLU A 402 0.38 4.51 8.72
N ILE A 403 0.18 5.32 7.67
CA ILE A 403 0.71 6.69 7.63
C ILE A 403 0.15 7.53 8.77
N LEU A 404 -1.18 7.55 8.95
CA LEU A 404 -1.85 8.34 9.98
C LEU A 404 -1.44 7.92 11.39
N GLN A 405 -1.26 6.62 11.60
CA GLN A 405 -0.90 6.07 12.90
C GLN A 405 0.56 6.40 13.29
N LEU A 406 1.49 6.25 12.35
CA LEU A 406 2.92 6.33 12.65
C LEU A 406 3.52 7.71 12.47
N SER A 407 2.95 8.54 11.60
CA SER A 407 3.61 9.77 11.15
C SER A 407 3.34 10.95 12.06
N ASP A 408 4.37 11.74 12.35
CA ASP A 408 4.24 13.02 13.04
C ASP A 408 3.86 14.14 12.06
N ARG A 409 4.35 14.04 10.82
CA ARG A 409 4.03 14.88 9.66
C ARG A 409 3.82 14.00 8.44
N ILE A 410 2.97 14.43 7.52
CA ILE A 410 2.61 13.67 6.32
C ILE A 410 2.85 14.55 5.09
N ALA A 411 3.81 14.15 4.26
CA ALA A 411 3.98 14.68 2.91
C ALA A 411 3.08 13.89 1.94
N VAL A 412 2.27 14.58 1.15
CA VAL A 412 1.42 13.94 0.13
C VAL A 412 2.06 14.07 -1.24
N MET A 413 2.25 12.94 -1.91
CA MET A 413 2.88 12.85 -3.22
C MET A 413 1.85 12.56 -4.31
N TYR A 414 1.80 13.43 -5.32
CA TYR A 414 0.95 13.30 -6.49
C TYR A 414 1.74 13.64 -7.76
N ARG A 415 1.75 12.72 -8.74
CA ARG A 415 2.46 12.89 -10.03
C ARG A 415 3.89 13.40 -9.87
N GLY A 416 4.66 12.78 -8.98
CA GLY A 416 6.07 13.12 -8.77
C GLY A 416 6.35 14.35 -7.90
N LYS A 417 5.32 15.04 -7.38
CA LYS A 417 5.49 16.25 -6.56
C LYS A 417 4.96 16.05 -5.16
N ILE A 418 5.57 16.71 -4.18
CA ILE A 418 4.96 16.91 -2.86
C ILE A 418 3.97 18.06 -2.98
N VAL A 419 2.68 17.77 -2.88
CA VAL A 419 1.61 18.78 -3.02
C VAL A 419 1.26 19.47 -1.71
N ALA A 420 1.54 18.82 -0.58
CA ALA A 420 1.33 19.38 0.76
C ALA A 420 2.18 18.62 1.78
N VAL A 421 2.52 19.29 2.89
CA VAL A 421 3.08 18.66 4.09
C VAL A 421 2.20 19.05 5.28
N VAL A 422 1.50 18.08 5.84
CA VAL A 422 0.42 18.29 6.82
C VAL A 422 0.86 17.76 8.19
N PRO A 423 0.67 18.50 9.29
CA PRO A 423 0.83 17.97 10.64
C PRO A 423 -0.14 16.82 10.90
N SER A 424 0.29 15.78 11.63
CA SER A 424 -0.56 14.61 11.89
C SER A 424 -1.89 14.94 12.58
N GLN A 425 -1.95 15.99 13.41
CA GLN A 425 -3.16 16.41 14.11
C GLN A 425 -4.25 16.97 13.16
N GLU A 426 -3.85 17.47 11.99
CA GLU A 426 -4.76 18.01 10.97
C GLU A 426 -5.09 16.98 9.87
N ALA A 427 -4.41 15.84 9.87
CA ALA A 427 -4.52 14.83 8.84
C ALA A 427 -5.69 13.88 9.11
N THR A 428 -6.81 14.08 8.42
CA THR A 428 -7.87 13.07 8.35
C THR A 428 -7.69 12.19 7.12
N LYS A 429 -8.25 10.97 7.15
CA LYS A 429 -8.21 10.04 6.02
C LYS A 429 -8.81 10.66 4.77
N GLU A 430 -9.93 11.37 4.93
CA GLU A 430 -10.64 12.05 3.86
C GLU A 430 -9.79 13.20 3.30
N PHE A 431 -9.19 14.01 4.18
CA PHE A 431 -8.37 15.15 3.77
C PHE A 431 -7.13 14.71 2.97
N ILE A 432 -6.37 13.73 3.50
CA ILE A 432 -5.20 13.19 2.82
C ILE A 432 -5.59 12.49 1.51
N GLY A 433 -6.71 11.75 1.49
CA GLY A 433 -7.21 11.11 0.27
C GLY A 433 -7.53 12.10 -0.85
N LEU A 434 -8.10 13.28 -0.54
CA LEU A 434 -8.33 14.34 -1.52
C LEU A 434 -7.01 14.88 -2.11
N LEU A 435 -6.00 15.10 -1.25
CA LEU A 435 -4.67 15.53 -1.70
C LEU A 435 -4.01 14.47 -2.60
N MET A 436 -4.17 13.18 -2.27
CA MET A 436 -3.68 12.05 -3.07
C MET A 436 -4.36 11.95 -4.44
N ALA A 437 -5.61 12.43 -4.56
CA ALA A 437 -6.33 12.55 -5.83
C ALA A 437 -5.93 13.79 -6.65
N GLY A 438 -5.03 14.64 -6.13
CA GLY A 438 -4.56 15.85 -6.80
C GLY A 438 -5.40 17.10 -6.54
N VAL A 439 -6.32 17.06 -5.58
CA VAL A 439 -7.05 18.26 -5.13
C VAL A 439 -6.09 19.19 -4.40
N SER A 440 -6.13 20.48 -4.69
CA SER A 440 -5.26 21.45 -4.01
C SER A 440 -5.57 21.52 -2.51
N GLU A 441 -4.56 21.84 -1.69
CA GLU A 441 -4.74 21.90 -0.24
C GLU A 441 -5.86 22.85 0.19
N VAL A 442 -5.96 24.02 -0.45
CA VAL A 442 -7.00 25.01 -0.17
C VAL A 442 -8.40 24.44 -0.42
N GLN A 443 -8.58 23.75 -1.54
CA GLN A 443 -9.86 23.11 -1.89
C GLN A 443 -10.16 21.92 -0.99
N ALA A 444 -9.16 21.10 -0.67
CA ALA A 444 -9.32 19.97 0.22
C ALA A 444 -9.75 20.43 1.63
N ARG A 445 -9.14 21.49 2.17
CA ARG A 445 -9.53 22.10 3.46
C ARG A 445 -10.94 22.67 3.43
N ALA A 446 -11.35 23.29 2.33
CA ALA A 446 -12.72 23.78 2.17
C ALA A 446 -13.75 22.62 2.18
N ASN A 447 -13.44 21.53 1.48
CA ASN A 447 -14.32 20.36 1.37
C ASN A 447 -14.46 19.59 2.70
N THR A 448 -13.42 19.54 3.52
CA THR A 448 -13.44 18.85 4.82
C THR A 448 -13.90 19.75 5.96
N GLY A 449 -13.55 21.03 5.93
CA GLY A 449 -13.93 22.03 6.95
C GLY A 449 -15.41 22.41 6.92
N GLY A 450 -16.08 22.32 5.76
CA GLY A 450 -17.49 22.66 5.60
C GLY A 450 -18.48 21.77 6.36
N LYS A 451 -18.04 20.59 6.87
CA LYS A 451 -18.90 19.72 7.69
C LYS A 451 -18.86 20.02 9.20
N ASN A 452 -17.84 20.74 9.69
CA ASN A 452 -17.70 21.05 11.12
C ASN A 452 -18.27 22.42 11.54
N GLN A 453 -18.84 23.20 10.61
CA GLN A 453 -19.45 24.51 10.91
C GLN A 453 -21.00 24.54 10.87
N ILE A 454 -21.69 23.41 10.66
CA ILE A 454 -23.17 23.39 10.59
C ILE A 454 -23.84 22.96 11.92
N LEU A 455 -23.07 22.67 12.98
CA LEU A 455 -23.62 22.30 14.30
C LEU A 455 -23.15 23.20 15.47
N GLY A 456 -22.59 24.36 15.18
CA GLY A 456 -22.24 25.37 16.19
C GLY A 456 -22.56 26.76 15.68
N ASP A 457 -23.22 27.55 16.52
CA ASP A 457 -23.52 28.97 16.34
C ASP A 457 -24.69 29.34 15.40
N GLY A 458 -25.89 29.09 15.93
CA GLY A 458 -27.01 29.96 15.65
C GLY A 458 -26.75 31.34 16.25
N HIS A 459 -26.24 32.27 15.43
CA HIS A 459 -26.50 33.71 15.53
C HIS A 459 -26.32 34.34 14.14
N ALA A 460 -27.41 34.40 13.38
CA ALA A 460 -27.48 35.19 12.16
C ALA A 460 -27.48 36.67 12.54
N ALA A 461 -26.39 37.38 12.26
CA ALA A 461 -26.35 38.83 12.20
C ALA A 461 -26.17 39.26 10.74
N ASN A 462 -27.21 39.92 10.23
CA ASN A 462 -27.28 40.59 8.94
C ASN A 462 -26.07 41.50 8.69
N VAL A 463 -25.43 41.36 7.53
CA VAL A 463 -24.87 42.51 6.79
C VAL A 463 -25.08 42.26 5.30
N GLU A 464 -26.17 42.81 4.76
CA GLU A 464 -26.30 43.13 3.34
C GLU A 464 -25.55 44.42 3.05
N GLY A 465 -24.86 44.44 1.92
CA GLY A 465 -24.91 45.59 1.00
C GLY A 465 -23.80 46.63 1.09
N GLU A 466 -23.44 47.12 -0.11
CA GLU A 466 -22.59 48.27 -0.46
C GLU A 466 -21.09 47.97 -0.61
N LEU A 467 -20.38 48.31 -1.70
CA LEU A 467 -20.62 49.09 -2.94
C LEU A 467 -19.48 48.67 -3.91
N ARG A 468 -19.72 48.59 -5.22
CA ARG A 468 -19.25 49.55 -6.24
C ARG A 468 -17.82 50.06 -6.09
#